data_AF-A0A1S3KJY5-F1
#
_entry.id   AF-A0A1S3KJY5-F1
#
_cell.length_a   1.000
_cell.length_b   1.000
_cell.length_c   1.000
_cell.angle_alpha   90.00
_cell.angle_beta   90.00
_cell.angle_gamma   90.00
#
_symmetry.space_group_name_H-M   'P 1'
#
loop_
_entity.id
_entity.type
_entity.pdbx_description
1 polymer ?
#
loop_
_entity_poly.entity_id
_entity_poly.type
_entity_poly.pdbx_seq_one_letter_code
_entity_poly.pdbx_strand_id
1 'polypeptide(L)' 'MGNHTRFSTKDRDNDNHQDSNCAKNYTGGWWFNACGDTNLNGRYMWLRSKGRSMRRKGIHWKALGISYSLKTTKISIRHA' A
#
# COMPACT_ATOMS: atom_id res chain seq x y z
N MET A 1 12.39 -1.59 4.30
CA MET A 1 12.02 -1.89 2.91
C MET A 1 12.86 -3.09 2.50
N GLY A 2 12.25 -4.28 2.41
CA GLY A 2 12.97 -5.50 2.07
C GLY A 2 13.38 -5.47 0.60
N ASN A 3 14.66 -5.70 0.32
CA ASN A 3 15.23 -5.64 -1.01
C ASN A 3 14.68 -6.78 -1.88
N HIS A 4 14.17 -6.43 -3.07
CA HIS A 4 13.63 -7.28 -4.16
C HIS A 4 12.12 -7.56 -4.22
N THR A 5 11.25 -6.59 -3.89
CA THR A 5 9.87 -6.65 -4.39
C THR A 5 9.74 -5.93 -5.73
N ARG A 6 9.06 -6.57 -6.68
CA ARG A 6 8.71 -5.94 -7.97
C ARG A 6 7.46 -5.08 -7.77
N PHE A 7 7.28 -4.10 -8.65
CA PHE A 7 6.10 -3.25 -8.61
C PHE A 7 4.89 -4.03 -9.14
N SER A 8 3.80 -4.06 -8.39
CA SER A 8 2.56 -4.74 -8.77
C SER A 8 1.42 -3.74 -8.96
N THR A 9 0.55 -4.00 -9.92
CA THR A 9 -0.65 -3.22 -10.23
C THR A 9 -1.88 -4.13 -10.30
N LYS A 10 -3.07 -3.54 -10.40
CA LYS A 10 -4.34 -4.29 -10.46
C LYS A 10 -4.39 -5.32 -11.60
N ASP A 11 -3.74 -4.98 -12.71
CA ASP A 11 -3.66 -5.69 -13.98
C ASP A 11 -2.37 -6.51 -14.15
N ARG A 12 -1.35 -6.26 -13.31
CA ARG A 12 -0.07 -6.99 -13.35
C ARG A 12 0.37 -7.40 -11.95
N ASP A 13 0.25 -8.69 -11.67
CA ASP A 13 0.67 -9.27 -10.39
C ASP A 13 2.14 -9.65 -10.41
N ASN A 14 2.94 -8.99 -9.58
CA ASN A 14 4.34 -9.35 -9.34
C ASN A 14 4.63 -9.44 -7.83
N ASP A 15 3.59 -9.57 -7.01
CA ASP A 15 3.76 -9.69 -5.58
C ASP A 15 4.01 -11.15 -5.19
N ASN A 16 4.51 -11.38 -3.97
CA ASN A 16 4.91 -12.72 -3.53
C ASN A 16 3.76 -13.45 -2.82
N HIS A 17 2.51 -13.00 -2.98
CA HIS A 17 1.35 -13.62 -2.34
C HIS A 17 0.70 -14.62 -3.29
N GLN A 18 1.03 -15.91 -3.13
CA GLN A 18 0.66 -17.00 -4.05
C GLN A 18 -0.83 -17.04 -4.45
N ASP A 19 -1.74 -16.78 -3.50
CA ASP A 19 -3.19 -16.90 -3.74
C ASP A 19 -3.95 -15.56 -3.80
N SER A 20 -3.26 -14.41 -3.92
CA SER A 20 -3.94 -13.11 -3.90
C SER A 20 -3.13 -12.00 -4.54
N ASN A 21 -3.77 -11.22 -5.41
CA ASN A 21 -3.20 -9.96 -5.89
C ASN A 21 -3.42 -8.83 -4.88
N CYS A 22 -2.32 -8.33 -4.31
CA CYS A 22 -2.34 -7.29 -3.29
C CYS A 22 -2.78 -5.94 -3.86
N ALA A 23 -2.40 -5.60 -5.09
CA ALA A 23 -2.81 -4.36 -5.74
C ALA A 23 -4.34 -4.30 -5.97
N LYS A 24 -5.01 -5.45 -6.19
CA LYS A 24 -6.48 -5.53 -6.25
C LYS A 24 -7.12 -5.23 -4.89
N ASN A 25 -6.52 -5.73 -3.81
CA ASN A 25 -7.06 -5.62 -2.46
C ASN A 25 -6.76 -4.30 -1.77
N TYR A 26 -5.62 -3.68 -2.06
CA TYR A 26 -5.10 -2.48 -1.38
C TYR A 26 -5.16 -1.21 -2.21
N THR A 27 -5.52 -1.32 -3.50
CA THR A 27 -5.60 -0.23 -4.50
C THR A 27 -4.28 0.51 -4.72
N GLY A 28 -4.10 1.02 -5.93
CA GLY A 28 -2.84 1.63 -6.33
C GLY A 28 -1.74 0.61 -6.60
N GLY A 29 -0.68 1.08 -7.26
CA GLY A 29 0.50 0.28 -7.53
C GLY A 29 1.54 0.47 -6.43
N TRP A 30 2.18 -0.62 -6.00
CA TRP A 30 3.22 -0.58 -4.98
C TRP A 30 4.19 -1.75 -5.13
N TRP A 31 5.33 -1.65 -4.45
CA TRP A 31 6.28 -2.75 -4.29
C TRP A 31 5.80 -3.72 -3.20
N PHE A 32 4.68 -4.38 -3.46
CA PHE A 32 4.06 -5.33 -2.53
C PHE A 32 4.92 -6.61 -2.39
N ASN A 33 5.05 -7.10 -1.15
CA ASN A 33 5.55 -8.45 -0.86
C ASN A 33 4.35 -9.40 -0.70
N ALA A 34 4.20 -10.09 0.43
CA ALA A 34 2.93 -10.70 0.85
C ALA A 34 1.94 -9.61 1.35
N CYS A 35 1.46 -8.76 0.45
CA CYS A 35 0.50 -7.66 0.66
C CYS A 35 0.91 -6.50 1.56
N GLY A 36 2.15 -6.50 2.06
CA GLY A 36 2.83 -5.30 2.55
C GLY A 36 2.20 -4.62 3.77
N ASP A 37 3.04 -3.87 4.46
CA ASP A 37 2.67 -3.10 5.65
C ASP A 37 2.58 -1.59 5.36
N THR A 38 2.86 -1.18 4.13
CA THR A 38 2.87 0.22 3.71
C THR A 38 2.43 0.29 2.26
N ASN A 39 1.55 1.25 1.95
CA ASN A 39 1.17 1.63 0.60
C ASN A 39 0.85 3.12 0.61
N LEU A 40 1.75 3.93 0.06
CA LEU A 40 1.56 5.38 -0.03
C LEU A 40 0.76 5.81 -1.25
N ASN A 41 0.53 4.87 -2.17
CA ASN A 41 -0.24 5.02 -3.39
C ASN A 41 -1.67 4.46 -3.24
N GLY A 42 -2.08 4.11 -2.02
CA GLY A 42 -3.44 3.66 -1.73
C GLY A 42 -4.48 4.76 -1.99
N ARG A 43 -5.76 4.39 -2.09
CA ARG A 43 -6.82 5.35 -2.33
C ARG A 43 -6.89 6.37 -1.18
N TYR A 44 -6.97 7.66 -1.52
CA TYR A 44 -7.25 8.69 -0.54
C TYR A 44 -8.63 8.49 0.08
N MET A 45 -8.73 8.50 1.40
CA MET A 45 -9.98 8.30 2.13
C MET A 45 -10.27 9.51 3.02
N TRP A 46 -11.25 10.32 2.62
CA TRP A 46 -11.65 11.52 3.37
C TRP A 46 -12.11 11.21 4.80
N LEU A 47 -12.87 10.12 4.97
CA LEU A 47 -13.39 9.66 6.25
C LEU A 47 -12.67 8.38 6.69
N ARG A 48 -12.57 8.17 8.01
CA ARG A 48 -12.04 6.92 8.55
C ARG A 48 -12.99 5.78 8.20
N SER A 49 -12.59 4.96 7.23
CA SER A 49 -13.37 3.82 6.79
C SER A 49 -13.71 2.87 7.94
N LYS A 50 -14.99 2.50 8.03
CA LYS A 50 -15.47 1.41 8.91
C LYS A 50 -15.14 0.07 8.22
N GLY A 51 -14.54 -0.85 8.96
CA GLY A 51 -14.18 -2.19 8.49
C GLY A 51 -12.73 -2.34 7.99
N ARG A 52 -12.14 -3.51 8.27
CA ARG A 52 -10.74 -3.84 7.94
C ARG A 52 -10.46 -3.80 6.42
N SER A 53 -11.37 -4.33 5.61
CA SER A 53 -11.21 -4.37 4.14
C SER A 53 -11.06 -2.97 3.53
N MET A 54 -11.94 -2.03 3.92
CA MET A 54 -11.87 -0.66 3.41
C MET A 54 -10.63 0.09 3.87
N ARG A 55 -10.12 -0.18 5.08
CA ARG A 55 -8.86 0.43 5.57
C ARG A 55 -7.64 -0.02 4.77
N ARG A 56 -7.59 -1.29 4.33
CA ARG A 56 -6.51 -1.83 3.49
C ARG A 56 -6.44 -1.14 2.13
N LYS A 57 -7.58 -0.66 1.61
CA LYS A 57 -7.66 0.13 0.38
C LYS A 57 -7.12 1.56 0.52
N GLY A 58 -6.78 1.98 1.73
CA GLY A 58 -6.30 3.34 2.00
C GLY A 58 -4.80 3.47 1.91
N ILE A 59 -4.37 4.73 1.90
CA ILE A 59 -3.00 5.09 2.24
C ILE A 59 -2.70 4.60 3.66
N HIS A 60 -1.64 3.81 3.84
CA HIS A 60 -1.25 3.31 5.16
C HIS A 60 0.26 3.15 5.29
N TRP A 61 0.75 3.34 6.51
CA TRP A 61 2.15 3.18 6.88
C TRP A 61 2.21 2.54 8.28
N LYS A 62 2.52 1.25 8.37
CA LYS A 62 2.47 0.50 9.65
C LYS A 62 3.46 0.97 10.69
N ALA A 63 4.63 1.51 10.31
CA ALA A 63 5.59 2.02 11.31
C ALA A 63 5.01 3.17 12.18
N LEU A 64 3.92 3.81 11.75
CA LEU A 64 3.20 4.83 12.53
C LEU A 64 2.12 4.23 13.45
N GLY A 65 1.95 2.91 13.48
CA GLY A 65 1.05 2.16 14.38
C GLY A 65 -0.45 2.40 14.16
N ILE A 66 -0.84 3.46 13.46
CA ILE A 66 -2.22 3.89 13.33
C ILE A 66 -2.53 4.08 11.85
N SER A 67 -3.59 3.39 11.40
CA SER A 67 -4.21 3.58 10.09
C SER A 67 -4.89 4.95 10.04
N TYR A 68 -4.09 6.03 10.05
CA TYR A 68 -4.57 7.36 9.76
C TYR A 68 -4.80 7.48 8.26
N SER A 69 -5.91 8.10 7.86
CA SER A 69 -6.02 8.70 6.54
C SER A 69 -4.98 9.81 6.46
N LEU A 70 -3.80 9.50 5.91
CA LEU A 70 -2.82 10.54 5.59
C LEU A 70 -3.49 11.53 4.63
N LYS A 71 -3.44 12.82 4.98
CA LYS A 71 -3.96 13.90 4.12
C LYS A 71 -3.10 14.10 2.88
N THR A 72 -1.81 13.83 3.02
CA THR A 72 -0.81 14.00 1.98
C THR A 72 0.26 12.91 2.10
N THR A 73 0.82 12.49 0.96
CA THR A 73 2.00 11.65 0.88
C THR A 73 3.00 12.29 -0.08
N LYS A 74 4.29 12.25 0.26
CA LYS A 74 5.37 12.74 -0.60
C LYS A 74 6.54 11.79 -0.50
N ILE A 75 7.01 11.29 -1.64
CA ILE A 75 8.23 10.49 -1.75
C ILE A 75 9.26 11.36 -2.47
N SER A 76 10.42 11.59 -1.86
CA SER A 76 11.50 12.36 -2.45
C SER A 76 12.81 11.62 -2.27
N ILE A 77 13.64 11.64 -3.31
CA ILE A 77 14.99 11.09 -3.30
C ILE A 77 15.95 12.28 -3.24
N ARG A 78 17.01 12.15 -2.44
CA ARG A 78 18.15 13.08 -2.45
C ARG A 78 19.40 12.28 -2.78
N HIS A 79 20.34 12.90 -3.45
CA HIS A 79 21.67 12.34 -3.61
C HIS A 79 22.31 12.16 -2.22
N ALA A 80 23.07 11.08 -2.06
CA ALA A 80 23.83 10.79 -0.85
C ALA A 80 25.11 11.63 -0.82
#